data_AF-A0AAV0AWI8-F1
#
_entry.id   AF-A0AAV0AWI8-F1
#
_cell.length_a   1.000
_cell.length_b   1.000
_cell.length_c   1.000
_cell.angle_alpha   90.00
_cell.angle_beta   90.00
_cell.angle_gamma   90.00
#
_symmetry.space_group_name_H-M   'P 1'
#
loop_
_entity.id
_entity.type
_entity.pdbx_description
1 polymer ?
#
loop_
_entity_poly.entity_id
_entity_poly.type
_entity_poly.pdbx_seq_one_letter_code
_entity_poly.pdbx_strand_id
1 'polypeptide(L)' 'KLIDFKPFDPVIKRTEITYIDVATGEMHCVTKGMMGKIMELCTYNKTEAIEQQLEDAVEEFAQRGLRALAVAYEDV' A
#
# COMPACT_ATOMS: atom_id res chain seq x y z
N LYS A 1 12.94 2.01 -13.65
CA LYS A 1 13.64 3.32 -13.47
C LYS A 1 12.86 4.16 -12.47
N LEU A 2 13.45 4.55 -11.35
CA LEU A 2 12.81 5.43 -10.37
C LEU A 2 12.57 6.82 -10.97
N ILE A 3 11.38 7.37 -10.77
CA ILE A 3 10.96 8.70 -11.24
C ILE A 3 10.77 9.64 -10.05
N ASP A 4 10.02 9.21 -9.03
CA ASP A 4 9.78 9.99 -7.82
C ASP A 4 9.83 9.09 -6.58
N PHE A 5 10.22 9.68 -5.44
CA PHE A 5 10.21 9.01 -4.15
C PHE A 5 9.71 9.97 -3.06
N LYS A 6 8.61 9.57 -2.43
CA LYS A 6 8.05 10.25 -1.27
C LYS A 6 8.44 9.47 -0.01
N PRO A 7 9.34 10.00 0.83
CA PRO A 7 9.78 9.33 2.04
C PRO A 7 8.62 9.12 3.02
N PHE A 8 8.85 8.28 4.03
CA PHE A 8 7.84 8.03 5.05
C PHE A 8 7.50 9.31 5.83
N ASP A 9 6.21 9.62 5.90
CA ASP A 9 5.67 10.71 6.71
C ASP A 9 4.92 10.13 7.93
N PRO A 10 5.22 10.55 9.18
CA PRO A 10 4.60 10.00 10.38
C PRO A 10 3.12 10.38 10.58
N VAL A 11 2.65 11.44 9.93
CA VAL A 11 1.24 11.88 9.94
C VAL A 11 0.44 11.07 8.92
N ILE A 12 0.98 10.94 7.71
CA ILE A 12 0.34 10.24 6.60
C ILE A 12 0.48 8.71 6.74
N LYS A 13 1.54 8.26 7.42
CA LYS A 13 1.84 6.86 7.75
C LYS A 13 2.06 5.95 6.54
N ARG A 14 2.63 6.49 5.46
CA ARG A 14 3.03 5.73 4.27
C ARG A 14 4.25 6.35 3.58
N THR A 15 4.85 5.59 2.67
CA THR A 15 5.89 6.03 1.73
C THR A 15 5.49 5.54 0.34
N GLU A 16 5.91 6.24 -0.70
CA GLU A 16 5.46 6.00 -2.06
C GLU A 16 6.61 6.20 -3.06
N ILE A 17 6.59 5.42 -4.13
CA ILE A 17 7.48 5.60 -5.27
C ILE A 17 6.67 5.63 -6.56
N THR A 18 7.18 6.37 -7.53
CA THR A 18 6.75 6.27 -8.93
C THR A 18 7.92 5.79 -9.75
N TYR A 19 7.71 4.79 -10.60
CA TYR A 19 8.76 4.22 -11.43
C TYR A 19 8.22 3.80 -12.80
N ILE A 20 9.12 3.71 -13.76
CA ILE A 20 8.86 3.08 -15.06
C ILE A 20 9.38 1.64 -14.99
N ASP A 21 8.53 0.65 -15.23
CA ASP A 21 8.96 -0.73 -15.43
C ASP A 21 9.83 -0.78 -16.70
N VAL A 22 11.04 -1.33 -16.59
CA VAL A 22 12.01 -1.32 -17.69
C VAL A 22 11.67 -2.37 -18.76
N ALA A 23 10.96 -3.44 -18.37
CA ALA A 23 10.56 -4.51 -19.28
C ALA A 23 9.33 -4.12 -20.11
N THR A 24 8.32 -3.50 -19.48
CA THR A 24 7.07 -3.11 -20.15
C THR A 24 7.10 -1.67 -20.68
N GLY A 25 7.89 -0.79 -20.06
CA GLY A 25 7.88 0.64 -20.34
C GLY A 25 6.73 1.39 -19.67
N GLU A 26 5.89 0.69 -18.89
CA GLU A 26 4.73 1.27 -18.19
C GLU A 26 5.15 2.02 -16.93
N MET A 27 4.39 3.06 -16.57
CA MET A 27 4.61 3.80 -15.34
C MET A 27 3.67 3.28 -14.26
N HIS A 28 4.22 3.00 -13.09
CA HIS A 28 3.46 2.58 -11.92
C HIS A 28 3.78 3.47 -10.73
N CYS A 29 2.76 3.68 -9.91
CA CYS A 29 2.90 4.25 -8.58
C CYS A 29 2.62 3.16 -7.55
N VAL A 30 3.51 3.00 -6.58
CA VAL A 30 3.39 1.98 -5.51
C VAL A 30 3.57 2.66 -4.17
N THR A 31 2.67 2.35 -3.24
CA THR A 31 2.66 2.92 -1.90
C THR A 31 2.58 1.82 -0.84
N LYS A 32 3.27 2.00 0.28
CA LYS A 32 3.21 1.10 1.43
C LYS A 32 3.06 1.85 2.74
N GLY A 33 2.27 1.32 3.65
CA GLY A 33 1.98 1.99 4.90
C GLY A 33 1.03 1.24 5.82
N MET A 34 0.45 1.98 6.75
CA MET A 34 -0.61 1.48 7.63
C MET A 34 -1.82 1.04 6.81
N MET A 35 -2.39 -0.13 7.14
CA MET A 35 -3.49 -0.75 6.40
C MET A 35 -4.65 0.21 6.10
N GLY A 36 -5.23 0.84 7.13
CA GLY A 36 -6.34 1.78 6.95
C GLY A 36 -5.98 2.96 6.03
N LYS A 37 -4.74 3.46 6.08
CA LYS A 37 -4.29 4.56 5.22
C LYS A 37 -4.11 4.16 3.76
N ILE A 38 -3.80 2.89 3.50
CA ILE A 38 -3.71 2.35 2.14
C ILE A 38 -5.11 2.06 1.60
N MET A 39 -6.00 1.50 2.43
CA MET A 39 -7.40 1.24 2.06
C MET A 39 -8.20 2.52 1.78
N GLU A 40 -7.87 3.64 2.43
CA GLU A 40 -8.42 4.96 2.10
C GLU A 40 -8.11 5.38 0.65
N LEU A 41 -6.98 4.96 0.07
CA LEU A 41 -6.55 5.30 -1.29
C LEU A 41 -7.13 4.37 -2.36
N CYS A 42 -7.40 3.11 -1.99
CA CYS A 42 -7.85 2.11 -2.93
C CYS A 42 -9.31 2.35 -3.35
N THR A 43 -9.56 2.35 -4.66
CA THR A 43 -10.90 2.44 -5.24
C THR A 43 -11.37 1.13 -5.85
N TYR A 44 -10.44 0.32 -6.36
CA TYR A 44 -10.73 -0.95 -7.01
C TYR A 44 -11.08 -2.04 -6.01
N ASN A 45 -12.18 -2.76 -6.25
CA ASN A 45 -12.68 -3.86 -5.40
C ASN A 45 -12.78 -3.51 -3.91
N LYS A 46 -12.92 -2.23 -3.56
CA LYS A 46 -13.10 -1.82 -2.17
C LYS A 46 -14.49 -2.23 -1.70
N THR A 47 -14.53 -3.24 -0.83
CA THR A 47 -15.75 -3.72 -0.18
C THR A 47 -15.49 -3.85 1.31
N GLU A 48 -16.53 -3.71 2.13
CA GLU A 48 -16.45 -3.90 3.58
C GLU A 48 -15.90 -5.30 3.92
N ALA A 49 -16.24 -6.31 3.13
CA ALA A 49 -15.75 -7.68 3.31
C ALA A 49 -14.23 -7.80 3.12
N ILE A 50 -13.65 -7.10 2.14
CA ILE A 50 -12.19 -7.11 1.92
C ILE A 50 -11.48 -6.29 2.99
N GLU A 51 -12.05 -5.16 3.39
CA GLU A 51 -11.50 -4.32 4.46
C GLU A 51 -11.43 -5.11 5.79
N GLN A 52 -12.51 -5.81 6.14
CA GLN A 52 -12.55 -6.67 7.32
C GLN A 52 -11.51 -7.80 7.25
N GLN A 53 -11.40 -8.49 6.11
CA GLN A 53 -10.41 -9.55 5.93
C GLN A 53 -8.97 -9.05 6.12
N LEU A 54 -8.67 -7.83 5.67
CA LEU A 54 -7.36 -7.21 5.87
C LEU A 54 -7.12 -6.82 7.32
N GLU A 55 -8.14 -6.33 8.03
CA GLU A 55 -8.05 -6.04 9.46
C GLU A 55 -7.80 -7.30 10.29
N ASP A 56 -8.54 -8.38 10.02
CA ASP A 56 -8.38 -9.67 10.69
C ASP A 56 -6.95 -10.23 10.47
N ALA A 57 -6.43 -10.12 9.24
CA ALA A 57 -5.06 -10.56 8.92
C ALA A 57 -3.99 -9.72 9.65
N VAL A 58 -4.21 -8.40 9.79
CA VAL A 58 -3.31 -7.53 10.56
C VAL A 58 -3.33 -7.91 12.04
N GLU A 59 -4.50 -8.21 12.59
CA GLU A 59 -4.64 -8.65 13.98
C GLU A 59 -3.97 -10.02 14.22
N GLU A 60 -4.15 -10.98 13.33
CA GLU A 60 -3.48 -12.28 13.39
C GLU A 60 -1.95 -12.12 13.41
N PHE A 61 -1.41 -11.26 12.54
CA PHE A 61 0.02 -10.97 12.52
C PHE A 61 0.48 -10.30 13.81
N ALA A 62 -0.30 -9.37 14.36
CA ALA A 62 0.02 -8.72 15.63
C ALA A 62 0.03 -9.71 16.80
N GLN A 63 -0.91 -10.66 16.87
CA GLN A 63 -0.94 -11.72 17.89
C GLN A 63 0.31 -12.61 17.85
N ARG A 64 0.96 -12.71 16.70
CA ARG A 64 2.23 -13.43 16.49
C ARG A 64 3.46 -12.54 16.69
N GLY A 65 3.28 -11.28 17.10
CA GLY A 65 4.35 -10.30 17.30
C GLY A 65 4.92 -9.71 16.00
N LEU A 66 4.23 -9.89 14.87
CA LEU A 66 4.63 -9.37 13.57
C LEU A 66 4.02 -8.00 13.31
N ARG A 67 4.75 -7.15 12.58
CA ARG A 67 4.25 -5.83 12.15
C ARG A 67 3.90 -5.88 10.67
N ALA A 68 2.61 -5.81 10.38
CA ALA A 68 2.07 -5.79 9.02
C ALA A 68 2.14 -4.40 8.39
N LEU A 69 2.30 -4.36 7.06
CA LEU A 69 2.11 -3.17 6.23
C LEU A 69 1.24 -3.56 5.05
N ALA A 70 0.33 -2.67 4.65
CA ALA A 70 -0.39 -2.83 3.40
C ALA A 70 0.40 -2.18 2.25
N VAL A 71 0.20 -2.72 1.05
CA VAL A 71 0.80 -2.24 -0.19
C VAL A 71 -0.32 -2.08 -1.21
N ALA A 72 -0.29 -0.97 -1.95
CA ALA A 72 -1.16 -0.77 -3.11
C ALA A 72 -0.32 -0.31 -4.30
N TYR A 73 -0.83 -0.60 -5.49
CA TYR A 73 -0.26 -0.16 -6.75
C TYR A 73 -1.35 0.45 -7.62
N GLU A 74 -0.97 1.37 -8.49
CA GLU A 74 -1.80 1.89 -9.58
C GLU A 74 -0.96 2.04 -10.85
N ASP A 75 -1.63 1.85 -11.99
CA ASP A 75 -1.08 2.13 -13.32
C ASP A 75 -1.34 3.60 -13.64
N VAL A 76 -0.28 4.32 -14.07
CA VAL A 76 -0.30 5.78 -14.31
C VAL A 76 -0.44 6.09 -15.79
#